data_AF-A0A3D3CY77-F1
#
_entry.id   AF-A0A3D3CY77-F1
#
_cell.length_a   1.000
_cell.length_b   1.000
_cell.length_c   1.000
_cell.angle_alpha   90.00
_cell.angle_beta   90.00
_cell.angle_gamma   90.00
#
_symmetry.space_group_name_H-M   'P 1'
#
loop_
_entity.id
_entity.type
_entity.pdbx_description
1 polymer ?
#
loop_
_entity_poly.entity_id
_entity_poly.type
_entity_poly.pdbx_seq_one_letter_code
_entity_poly.pdbx_strand_id
1 'polypeptide(L)'
;VNLRRFYDETTNIIDVEGFEYTCRLWTAVLEISVLMAQFPSREVAQLSYDYRTLGLGYANLGSMLMVMGIPYDSEEARGIAGAISAIMTGISYRTSAELAKVMGPFPKFEENREAMLRVMRNHRLAAYDADEYENLEIKPQGIKAKYCPDYLLKSATKAWDDAVQLGEKYGYRNAQATVIAPTGTIGLVMDCDTTGVEPDFALVKFKKLSGGGYFKIINQSVPAALRNMGYAEREIDSIVKYAVGAGTFAGAPHINHQTLSEKGFFAEEIKKLDAAVASAFEIGFVFNVYNLGEECLQRLGFQPEQYYNFEWNLLEAIGFSDGEIAEANDYICGTMTVEGAPYLKKEHLPVFDCANKCGKIGERYI
;
A
#
# COMPACT_ATOMS: atom_id res chain seq x y z
N VAL A 1 5.98 6.41 10.02
CA VAL A 1 4.58 6.79 10.35
C VAL A 1 3.62 6.08 9.40
N ASN A 2 2.51 5.51 9.88
CA ASN A 2 1.47 4.92 9.01
C ASN A 2 0.40 5.99 8.72
N LEU A 3 0.30 6.44 7.46
CA LEU A 3 -0.61 7.53 7.08
C LEU A 3 -2.09 7.21 7.29
N ARG A 4 -2.50 5.94 7.11
CA ARG A 4 -3.91 5.53 7.27
C ARG A 4 -4.46 5.75 8.68
N ARG A 5 -3.59 5.85 9.69
CA ARG A 5 -3.99 6.15 11.08
C ARG A 5 -4.41 7.62 11.29
N PHE A 6 -4.11 8.50 10.34
CA PHE A 6 -4.48 9.91 10.37
C PHE A 6 -5.61 10.23 9.40
N TYR A 7 -6.21 9.24 8.75
CA TYR A 7 -7.31 9.48 7.81
C TYR A 7 -8.63 9.05 8.44
N ASP A 8 -9.57 9.99 8.54
CA ASP A 8 -10.94 9.72 8.97
C ASP A 8 -11.80 9.37 7.75
N GLU A 9 -12.23 8.11 7.69
CA GLU A 9 -13.09 7.59 6.61
C GLU A 9 -14.52 8.14 6.63
N THR A 10 -14.97 8.69 7.76
CA THR A 10 -16.32 9.26 7.87
C THR A 10 -16.37 10.68 7.33
N THR A 11 -15.33 11.47 7.58
CA THR A 11 -15.26 12.86 7.11
C THR A 11 -14.45 13.02 5.83
N ASN A 12 -13.70 11.99 5.42
CA ASN A 12 -12.72 12.02 4.34
C ASN A 12 -11.63 13.08 4.52
N ILE A 13 -11.21 13.30 5.77
CA ILE A 13 -10.22 14.34 6.14
C ILE A 13 -9.00 13.67 6.79
N ILE A 14 -7.83 14.24 6.50
CA ILE A 14 -6.59 13.91 7.20
C ILE A 14 -6.49 14.73 8.49
N ASP A 15 -6.32 14.06 9.63
CA ASP A 15 -5.95 14.65 10.92
C ASP A 15 -4.53 15.21 10.86
N VAL A 16 -4.44 16.45 10.40
CA VAL A 16 -3.19 17.19 10.28
C VAL A 16 -2.57 17.44 11.65
N GLU A 17 -3.37 17.77 12.66
CA GLU A 17 -2.86 18.09 14.00
C GLU A 17 -2.20 16.86 14.64
N GLY A 18 -2.88 15.71 14.57
CA GLY A 18 -2.32 14.44 15.02
C GLY A 18 -1.06 14.05 14.23
N PHE A 19 -1.04 14.31 12.92
CA PHE A 19 0.14 14.03 12.08
C PHE A 19 1.33 14.94 12.45
N GLU A 20 1.12 16.25 12.58
CA GLU A 20 2.14 17.21 13.04
C GLU A 20 2.69 16.84 14.43
N TYR A 21 1.81 16.52 15.38
CA TYR A 21 2.21 16.10 16.71
C TYR A 21 3.05 14.82 16.67
N THR A 22 2.64 13.84 15.85
CA THR A 22 3.35 12.58 15.66
C THR A 22 4.74 12.83 15.06
N CYS A 23 4.84 13.67 14.03
CA CYS A 23 6.13 14.03 13.43
C CYS A 23 7.06 14.66 14.47
N ARG A 24 6.56 15.65 15.23
CA ARG A 24 7.31 16.29 16.31
C ARG A 24 7.82 15.27 17.34
N LEU A 25 6.93 14.40 17.81
CA LEU A 25 7.26 13.39 18.82
C LEU A 25 8.34 12.43 18.31
N TRP A 26 8.17 11.90 17.09
CA TRP A 26 9.14 10.96 16.53
C TRP A 26 10.47 11.61 16.17
N THR A 27 10.50 12.89 15.77
CA THR A 27 11.77 13.63 15.62
C THR A 27 12.54 13.65 16.94
N ALA A 28 11.87 13.94 18.06
CA ALA A 28 12.51 13.93 19.38
C ALA A 28 12.99 12.53 19.79
N VAL A 29 12.20 11.49 19.55
CA VAL A 29 12.59 10.09 19.80
C VAL A 29 13.82 9.70 18.98
N LEU A 30 13.83 10.03 17.69
CA LEU A 30 14.97 9.75 16.81
C LEU A 30 16.21 10.49 17.25
N GLU A 31 16.09 11.76 17.65
CA GLU A 31 17.22 12.55 18.16
C GLU A 31 17.81 11.97 19.45
N ILE A 32 16.97 11.46 20.36
CA ILE A 32 17.42 10.74 21.57
C ILE A 32 18.20 9.47 21.17
N SER A 33 17.70 8.74 20.15
CA SER A 33 18.29 7.48 19.71
C SER A 33 19.72 7.62 19.18
N VAL A 34 20.10 8.80 18.66
CA VAL A 34 21.47 9.10 18.19
C VAL A 34 22.51 8.80 19.27
N LEU A 35 22.19 9.03 20.55
CA LEU A 35 23.11 8.81 21.67
C LEU A 35 23.10 7.36 22.19
N MET A 36 22.13 6.55 21.76
CA MET A 36 21.96 5.16 22.19
C MET A 36 22.50 4.16 21.16
N ALA A 37 22.79 4.63 19.95
CA ALA A 37 23.21 3.80 18.83
C ALA A 37 24.61 3.19 19.06
N GLN A 38 24.75 1.91 18.69
CA GLN A 38 26.02 1.21 18.62
C GLN A 38 26.44 1.11 17.16
N PHE A 39 27.69 1.45 16.87
CA PHE A 39 28.21 1.54 15.51
C PHE A 39 29.34 0.54 15.28
N PRO A 40 29.44 -0.05 14.07
CA PRO A 40 30.45 -1.06 13.75
C PRO A 40 31.86 -0.48 13.59
N SER A 41 31.99 0.84 13.37
CA SER A 41 33.28 1.51 13.29
C SER A 41 33.26 2.87 14.00
N ARG A 42 34.45 3.33 14.39
CA ARG A 42 34.65 4.62 15.05
C ARG A 42 34.27 5.79 14.14
N GLU A 43 34.58 5.68 12.85
CA GLU A 43 34.34 6.72 11.85
C GLU A 43 32.83 6.94 11.67
N VAL A 44 32.05 5.85 11.58
CA VAL A 44 30.58 5.94 11.48
C VAL A 44 29.98 6.52 12.75
N ALA A 45 30.48 6.12 13.93
CA ALA A 45 30.03 6.68 15.20
C ALA A 45 30.28 8.20 15.28
N GLN A 46 31.49 8.63 14.89
CA GLN A 46 31.87 10.04 14.92
C GLN A 46 31.01 10.87 13.96
N LEU A 47 30.82 10.41 12.71
CA LEU A 47 29.97 11.12 11.74
C LEU A 47 28.51 11.20 12.19
N SER A 48 27.98 10.11 12.79
CA SER A 48 26.62 10.10 13.32
C SER A 48 26.45 11.10 14.47
N TYR A 49 27.46 11.25 15.32
CA TYR A 49 27.46 12.26 16.38
C TYR A 49 27.63 13.70 15.86
N ASP A 50 28.53 13.90 14.89
CA ASP A 50 28.88 15.21 14.35
C ASP A 50 27.75 15.85 13.56
N TYR A 51 26.99 15.03 12.82
CA TYR A 51 25.90 15.50 11.95
C TYR A 51 24.50 15.18 12.48
N ARG A 52 24.38 14.23 13.41
CA ARG A 52 23.10 13.88 14.07
C ARG A 52 21.99 13.59 13.07
N THR A 53 22.29 12.81 12.04
CA THR A 53 21.35 12.52 10.96
C THR A 53 20.21 11.64 11.45
N LEU A 54 18.99 12.03 11.12
CA LEU A 54 17.77 11.29 11.40
C LEU A 54 17.16 10.77 10.10
N GLY A 55 16.15 9.92 10.27
CA GLY A 55 15.41 9.33 9.17
C GLY A 55 13.94 9.10 9.51
N LEU A 56 13.18 10.17 9.68
CA LEU A 56 11.72 10.06 9.78
C LEU A 56 11.08 9.92 8.39
N GLY A 57 10.24 8.91 8.22
CA GLY A 57 9.49 8.67 7.00
C GLY A 57 8.07 8.21 7.29
N TYR A 58 7.30 8.04 6.22
CA TYR A 58 5.94 7.50 6.29
C TYR A 58 5.74 6.37 5.29
N ALA A 59 4.68 5.61 5.51
CA ALA A 59 4.22 4.54 4.64
C ALA A 59 2.70 4.63 4.50
N ASN A 60 2.16 3.76 3.65
CA ASN A 60 0.75 3.59 3.39
C ASN A 60 0.09 4.71 2.55
N LEU A 61 0.87 5.39 1.71
CA LEU A 61 0.38 6.48 0.85
C LEU A 61 -0.61 5.97 -0.19
N GLY A 62 -0.27 4.87 -0.89
CA GLY A 62 -1.13 4.31 -1.94
C GLY A 62 -2.49 3.88 -1.41
N SER A 63 -2.53 3.20 -0.26
CA SER A 63 -3.77 2.85 0.44
C SER A 63 -4.57 4.09 0.83
N MET A 64 -3.94 5.11 1.39
CA MET A 64 -4.64 6.33 1.80
C MET A 64 -5.29 7.03 0.61
N LEU A 65 -4.55 7.20 -0.49
CA LEU A 65 -5.09 7.80 -1.72
C LEU A 65 -6.23 6.95 -2.32
N MET A 66 -6.09 5.63 -2.34
CA MET A 66 -7.14 4.72 -2.80
C MET A 66 -8.41 4.87 -1.97
N VAL A 67 -8.31 4.84 -0.64
CA VAL A 67 -9.46 5.03 0.26
C VAL A 67 -10.08 6.41 0.09
N MET A 68 -9.28 7.43 -0.20
CA MET A 68 -9.78 8.77 -0.54
C MET A 68 -10.55 8.82 -1.88
N GLY A 69 -10.51 7.77 -2.69
CA GLY A 69 -11.09 7.77 -4.03
C GLY A 69 -10.25 8.54 -5.04
N ILE A 70 -8.96 8.76 -4.75
CA ILE A 70 -8.07 9.58 -5.58
C ILE A 70 -7.14 8.67 -6.37
N PRO A 71 -7.14 8.74 -7.72
CA PRO A 71 -6.19 7.99 -8.54
C PRO A 71 -4.75 8.33 -8.19
N TYR A 72 -3.91 7.32 -8.04
CA TYR A 72 -2.55 7.50 -7.57
C TYR A 72 -1.69 8.35 -8.52
N ASP A 73 -1.86 8.22 -9.85
CA ASP A 73 -1.19 9.05 -10.86
C ASP A 73 -1.98 10.33 -11.24
N SER A 74 -2.75 10.88 -10.31
CA SER A 74 -3.42 12.16 -10.50
C SER A 74 -2.57 13.35 -10.01
N GLU A 75 -2.82 14.53 -10.55
CA GLU A 75 -2.26 15.77 -10.04
C GLU A 75 -2.70 16.04 -8.59
N GLU A 76 -3.91 15.61 -8.22
CA GLU A 76 -4.42 15.71 -6.85
C GLU A 76 -3.61 14.85 -5.87
N ALA A 77 -3.32 13.60 -6.25
CA ALA A 77 -2.43 12.73 -5.47
C ALA A 77 -1.04 13.34 -5.29
N ARG A 78 -0.48 13.97 -6.34
CA ARG A 78 0.80 14.68 -6.27
C ARG A 78 0.74 15.88 -5.30
N GLY A 79 -0.34 16.66 -5.35
CA GLY A 79 -0.56 17.78 -4.43
C GLY A 79 -0.67 17.35 -2.97
N ILE A 80 -1.42 16.29 -2.68
CA ILE A 80 -1.58 15.72 -1.34
C ILE A 80 -0.25 15.12 -0.84
N ALA A 81 0.42 14.31 -1.66
CA ALA A 81 1.70 13.69 -1.30
C ALA A 81 2.79 14.75 -1.04
N GLY A 82 2.83 15.80 -1.86
CA GLY A 82 3.70 16.96 -1.66
C GLY A 82 3.45 17.67 -0.33
N ALA A 83 2.18 17.92 0.01
CA ALA A 83 1.83 18.55 1.28
C ALA A 83 2.15 17.66 2.49
N ILE A 84 1.84 16.36 2.47
CA ILE A 84 2.17 15.44 3.56
C ILE A 84 3.69 15.38 3.78
N SER A 85 4.46 15.29 2.70
CA SER A 85 5.92 15.32 2.78
C SER A 85 6.43 16.64 3.34
N ALA A 86 5.90 17.77 2.87
CA ALA A 86 6.27 19.09 3.33
C ALA A 86 5.94 19.29 4.82
N ILE A 87 4.77 18.85 5.29
CA ILE A 87 4.38 18.89 6.70
C ILE A 87 5.36 18.05 7.53
N MET A 88 5.59 16.79 7.18
CA MET A 88 6.49 15.92 7.95
C MET A 88 7.90 16.53 8.07
N THR A 89 8.47 16.98 6.95
CA THR A 89 9.82 17.52 6.92
C THR A 89 9.92 18.89 7.59
N GLY A 90 8.98 19.79 7.31
CA GLY A 90 8.92 21.12 7.94
C GLY A 90 8.77 21.03 9.46
N ILE A 91 7.86 20.18 9.95
CA ILE A 91 7.66 19.94 11.39
C ILE A 91 8.91 19.31 12.02
N SER A 92 9.58 18.41 11.32
CA SER A 92 10.81 17.80 11.83
C SER A 92 11.93 18.84 11.96
N TYR A 93 12.13 19.72 10.97
CA TYR A 93 13.13 20.78 11.06
C TYR A 93 12.76 21.90 12.03
N ARG A 94 11.47 22.25 12.15
CA ARG A 94 10.95 23.12 13.22
C ARG A 94 11.33 22.57 14.58
N THR A 95 11.04 21.30 14.82
CA THR A 95 11.37 20.60 16.07
C THR A 95 12.89 20.55 16.30
N SER A 96 13.67 20.30 15.25
CA SER A 96 15.13 20.30 15.31
C SER A 96 15.70 21.68 15.70
N ALA A 97 15.13 22.78 15.20
CA ALA A 97 15.53 24.13 15.57
C ALA A 97 15.16 24.48 17.02
N GLU A 98 13.99 24.02 17.49
CA GLU A 98 13.61 24.17 18.90
C GLU A 98 14.53 23.38 19.84
N LEU A 99 14.97 22.18 19.45
CA LEU A 99 15.96 21.42 20.19
C LEU A 99 17.32 22.14 20.17
N ALA A 100 17.72 22.72 19.03
CA ALA A 100 18.95 23.49 18.93
C ALA A 100 18.98 24.72 19.84
N LYS A 101 17.83 25.38 20.03
CA LYS A 101 17.69 26.50 20.98
C LYS A 101 18.08 26.10 22.41
N VAL A 102 17.81 24.86 22.82
CA VAL A 102 18.07 24.38 24.19
C VAL A 102 19.42 23.68 24.31
N MET A 103 19.78 22.86 23.32
CA MET A 103 20.91 21.93 23.36
C MET A 103 22.10 22.35 22.47
N GLY A 104 21.95 23.44 21.71
CA GLY A 104 22.83 23.83 20.62
C GLY A 104 22.57 23.05 19.32
N PRO A 105 22.96 23.58 18.16
CA PRO A 105 22.86 22.88 16.89
C PRO A 105 23.78 21.64 16.82
N PHE A 106 23.72 20.86 15.74
CA PHE A 106 24.69 19.76 15.56
C PHE A 106 26.14 20.31 15.50
N PRO A 107 27.14 19.54 15.95
CA PRO A 107 28.54 20.01 16.04
C PRO A 107 29.09 20.67 14.77
N LYS A 108 28.74 20.14 13.60
CA LYS A 108 29.20 20.64 12.30
C LYS A 108 28.32 21.73 11.67
N PHE A 109 27.38 22.31 12.42
CA PHE A 109 26.43 23.26 11.87
C PHE A 109 27.08 24.54 11.36
N GLU A 110 28.04 25.12 12.09
CA GLU A 110 28.64 26.39 11.67
C GLU A 110 29.36 26.28 10.33
N GLU A 111 30.08 25.18 10.11
CA GLU A 111 30.72 24.85 8.83
C GLU A 111 29.68 24.66 7.70
N ASN A 112 28.48 24.17 8.02
CA ASN A 112 27.42 23.86 7.07
C ASN A 112 26.32 24.94 6.96
N ARG A 113 26.43 26.03 7.73
CA ARG A 113 25.30 26.94 8.01
C ARG A 113 24.69 27.53 6.75
N GLU A 114 25.51 28.12 5.89
CA GLU A 114 25.06 28.78 4.66
C GLU A 114 24.37 27.80 3.71
N ALA A 115 24.98 26.63 3.50
CA ALA A 115 24.41 25.60 2.63
C ALA A 115 23.09 25.07 3.20
N MET A 116 23.03 24.82 4.51
CA MET A 116 21.83 24.31 5.16
C MET A 116 20.69 25.32 5.13
N LEU A 117 20.93 26.58 5.48
CA LEU A 117 19.88 27.61 5.46
C LEU A 117 19.31 27.83 4.06
N ARG A 118 20.16 27.80 3.03
CA ARG A 118 19.73 27.83 1.63
C ARG A 118 18.78 26.67 1.30
N VAL A 119 19.13 25.45 1.69
CA VAL A 119 18.29 24.26 1.47
C VAL A 119 16.93 24.42 2.16
N MET A 120 16.90 24.93 3.39
CA MET A 120 15.64 25.13 4.12
C MET A 120 14.76 26.19 3.48
N ARG A 121 15.33 27.30 2.99
CA ARG A 121 14.60 28.31 2.23
C ARG A 121 14.07 27.76 0.90
N ASN A 122 14.83 26.93 0.19
CA ASN A 122 14.36 26.27 -1.03
C ASN A 122 13.20 25.29 -0.77
N HIS A 123 13.21 24.56 0.34
CA HIS A 123 12.05 23.75 0.72
C HIS A 123 10.80 24.59 1.02
N ARG A 124 10.98 25.72 1.71
CA ARG A 124 9.90 26.69 1.92
C ARG A 124 9.38 27.20 0.57
N LEU A 125 10.25 27.61 -0.35
CA LEU A 125 9.86 28.06 -1.69
C LEU A 125 9.10 26.98 -2.47
N ALA A 126 9.48 25.71 -2.36
CA ALA A 126 8.77 24.59 -2.98
C ALA A 126 7.37 24.38 -2.38
N ALA A 127 7.20 24.56 -1.06
CA ALA A 127 5.89 24.47 -0.41
C ALA A 127 4.93 25.57 -0.90
N TYR A 128 5.46 26.71 -1.35
CA TYR A 128 4.71 27.82 -1.95
C TYR A 128 4.62 27.77 -3.47
N ASP A 129 5.18 26.73 -4.12
CA ASP A 129 5.26 26.63 -5.59
C ASP A 129 5.89 27.86 -6.26
N ALA A 130 6.99 28.37 -5.68
CA ALA A 130 7.67 29.55 -6.18
C ALA A 130 8.35 29.32 -7.54
N ASP A 131 8.46 30.39 -8.34
CA ASP A 131 9.15 30.38 -9.64
C ASP A 131 10.67 30.43 -9.51
N GLU A 132 11.18 31.07 -8.45
CA GLU A 132 12.62 31.29 -8.22
C GLU A 132 13.10 30.57 -6.96
N TYR A 133 14.30 30.00 -7.04
CA TYR A 133 14.97 29.24 -5.98
C TYR A 133 16.39 29.78 -5.78
N GLU A 134 16.89 29.68 -4.55
CA GLU A 134 18.24 30.11 -4.21
C GLU A 134 19.28 29.12 -4.74
N ASN A 135 20.01 29.52 -5.77
CA ASN A 135 21.15 28.79 -6.35
C ASN A 135 20.83 27.31 -6.63
N LEU A 136 19.74 27.08 -7.37
CA LEU A 136 19.28 25.75 -7.75
C LEU A 136 19.10 25.66 -9.27
N GLU A 137 19.82 24.74 -9.90
CA GLU A 137 19.78 24.52 -11.34
C GLU A 137 18.53 23.73 -11.76
N ILE A 138 18.21 22.67 -11.02
CA ILE A 138 17.03 21.83 -11.25
C ILE A 138 15.94 22.21 -10.26
N LYS A 139 14.89 22.86 -10.77
CA LYS A 139 13.75 23.29 -9.94
C LYS A 139 12.92 22.07 -9.51
N PRO A 140 12.52 21.97 -8.22
CA PRO A 140 11.61 20.94 -7.77
C PRO A 140 10.19 21.22 -8.28
N GLN A 141 9.33 20.21 -8.23
CA GLN A 141 7.89 20.41 -8.39
C GLN A 141 7.33 20.96 -7.08
N GLY A 142 6.79 22.17 -7.13
CA GLY A 142 6.11 22.77 -5.99
C GLY A 142 4.71 22.21 -5.77
N ILE A 143 4.12 22.52 -4.62
CA ILE A 143 2.77 22.08 -4.29
C ILE A 143 1.76 22.97 -5.03
N LYS A 144 1.19 22.46 -6.12
CA LYS A 144 0.18 23.19 -6.89
C LYS A 144 -1.10 23.38 -6.06
N ALA A 145 -1.39 24.62 -5.68
CA ALA A 145 -2.57 24.94 -4.86
C ALA A 145 -3.89 24.45 -5.48
N LYS A 146 -4.00 24.45 -6.82
CA LYS A 146 -5.17 23.94 -7.55
C LYS A 146 -5.50 22.47 -7.23
N TYR A 147 -4.49 21.66 -6.89
CA TYR A 147 -4.60 20.22 -6.71
C TYR A 147 -4.34 19.78 -5.26
N CYS A 148 -4.26 20.71 -4.32
CA CYS A 148 -3.98 20.41 -2.93
C CYS A 148 -5.12 20.96 -2.05
N PRO A 149 -5.71 20.16 -1.16
CA PRO A 149 -6.67 20.66 -0.19
C PRO A 149 -6.11 21.83 0.63
N ASP A 150 -6.87 22.92 0.72
CA ASP A 150 -6.45 24.16 1.38
C ASP A 150 -5.89 23.96 2.80
N TYR A 151 -6.49 23.04 3.57
CA TYR A 151 -6.08 22.79 4.95
C TYR A 151 -4.70 22.11 5.03
N LEU A 152 -4.37 21.23 4.07
CA LEU A 152 -3.05 20.61 3.94
C LEU A 152 -2.02 21.64 3.50
N LEU A 153 -2.34 22.45 2.48
CA LEU A 153 -1.43 23.46 1.97
C LEU A 153 -1.09 24.51 3.03
N LYS A 154 -2.07 24.96 3.81
CA LYS A 154 -1.86 25.90 4.93
C LYS A 154 -0.93 25.33 6.00
N SER A 155 -1.10 24.06 6.37
CA SER A 155 -0.21 23.40 7.31
C SER A 155 1.20 23.22 6.74
N ALA A 156 1.32 22.79 5.48
CA ALA A 156 2.60 22.60 4.81
C ALA A 156 3.42 23.90 4.74
N THR A 157 2.80 25.00 4.31
CA THR A 157 3.43 26.32 4.22
C THR A 157 3.83 26.85 5.59
N LYS A 158 2.92 26.79 6.57
CA LYS A 158 3.20 27.18 7.96
C LYS A 158 4.34 26.38 8.57
N ALA A 159 4.39 25.07 8.36
CA ALA A 159 5.45 24.22 8.88
C ALA A 159 6.84 24.66 8.39
N TRP A 160 6.94 25.08 7.12
CA TRP A 160 8.18 25.58 6.54
C TRP A 160 8.51 27.03 6.92
N ASP A 161 7.51 27.89 7.07
CA ASP A 161 7.70 29.23 7.64
C ASP A 161 8.31 29.14 9.04
N ASP A 162 7.69 28.32 9.91
CA ASP A 162 8.16 28.09 11.28
C ASP A 162 9.58 27.47 11.29
N ALA A 163 9.84 26.48 10.42
CA ALA A 163 11.14 25.82 10.34
C ALA A 163 12.27 26.78 9.94
N VAL A 164 12.06 27.58 8.89
CA VAL A 164 13.06 28.56 8.43
C VAL A 164 13.27 29.64 9.48
N GLN A 165 12.20 30.22 10.01
CA GLN A 165 12.29 31.30 10.99
C GLN A 165 13.06 30.88 12.25
N LEU A 166 12.76 29.70 12.79
CA LEU A 166 13.45 29.19 13.97
C LEU A 166 14.88 28.74 13.65
N GLY A 167 15.09 28.11 12.50
CA GLY A 167 16.40 27.63 12.06
C GLY A 167 17.40 28.74 11.79
N GLU A 168 16.98 29.86 11.20
CA GLU A 168 17.84 31.04 11.02
C GLU A 168 18.26 31.65 12.37
N LYS A 169 17.38 31.57 13.37
CA LYS A 169 17.60 32.14 14.70
C LYS A 169 18.45 31.25 15.62
N TYR A 170 18.23 29.94 15.58
CA TYR A 170 18.78 29.00 16.56
C TYR A 170 19.70 27.92 15.96
N GLY A 171 19.76 27.83 14.63
CA GLY A 171 20.34 26.70 13.93
C GLY A 171 19.47 25.45 14.02
N TYR A 172 20.01 24.30 13.61
CA TYR A 172 19.31 23.02 13.64
C TYR A 172 20.11 21.99 14.42
N ARG A 173 19.40 21.12 15.14
CA ARG A 173 20.01 20.05 15.91
C ARG A 173 20.44 18.87 15.04
N ASN A 174 19.90 18.76 13.83
CA ASN A 174 20.07 17.62 12.94
C ASN A 174 20.40 18.09 11.52
N ALA A 175 21.47 17.57 10.92
CA ALA A 175 21.81 17.90 9.53
C ALA A 175 20.77 17.34 8.53
N GLN A 176 20.22 16.16 8.82
CA GLN A 176 19.13 15.52 8.08
C GLN A 176 18.03 15.11 9.05
N ALA A 177 16.77 15.37 8.71
CA ALA A 177 15.63 15.06 9.59
C ALA A 177 14.75 13.91 9.07
N THR A 178 14.53 13.85 7.75
CA THR A 178 13.56 12.94 7.14
C THR A 178 14.16 12.11 6.02
N VAL A 179 13.68 10.88 5.85
CA VAL A 179 13.99 10.00 4.71
C VAL A 179 12.82 9.04 4.50
N ILE A 180 12.41 8.85 3.25
CA ILE A 180 11.48 7.80 2.88
C ILE A 180 12.30 6.56 2.53
N ALA A 181 12.35 5.61 3.46
CA ALA A 181 13.04 4.33 3.30
C ALA A 181 12.04 3.22 2.97
N PRO A 182 12.49 2.11 2.33
CA PRO A 182 11.64 0.93 2.14
C PRO A 182 11.12 0.41 3.47
N THR A 183 9.80 0.21 3.58
CA THR A 183 9.18 -0.25 4.84
C THR A 183 8.66 -1.69 4.77
N GLY A 184 9.24 -2.56 3.93
CA GLY A 184 8.73 -3.92 3.69
C GLY A 184 8.38 -4.73 4.94
N THR A 185 9.33 -4.90 5.88
CA THR A 185 9.08 -5.68 7.11
C THR A 185 8.23 -4.92 8.13
N ILE A 186 8.56 -3.66 8.41
CA ILE A 186 7.86 -2.87 9.44
C ILE A 186 6.45 -2.45 8.99
N GLY A 187 6.20 -2.32 7.69
CA GLY A 187 4.90 -2.02 7.12
C GLY A 187 3.89 -3.12 7.41
N LEU A 188 4.32 -4.38 7.35
CA LEU A 188 3.49 -5.52 7.77
C LEU A 188 3.18 -5.47 9.28
N VAL A 189 4.14 -5.06 10.11
CA VAL A 189 3.92 -4.89 11.56
C VAL A 189 2.98 -3.72 11.87
N MET A 190 3.02 -2.66 11.05
CA MET A 190 2.15 -1.49 11.17
C MET A 190 0.77 -1.68 10.52
N ASP A 191 0.49 -2.86 9.96
CA ASP A 191 -0.75 -3.18 9.24
C ASP A 191 -0.98 -2.22 8.05
N CYS A 192 0.06 -2.04 7.24
CA CYS A 192 -0.01 -1.28 6.00
C CYS A 192 -0.43 -2.18 4.83
N ASP A 193 -1.47 -1.76 4.09
CA ASP A 193 -1.83 -2.35 2.80
C ASP A 193 -0.76 -2.07 1.73
N THR A 194 -0.18 -0.87 1.78
CA THR A 194 0.93 -0.44 0.92
C THR A 194 2.19 -0.19 1.77
N THR A 195 3.25 -0.96 1.53
CA THR A 195 4.43 -1.08 2.43
C THR A 195 5.47 0.04 2.26
N GLY A 196 5.03 1.24 1.89
CA GLY A 196 5.89 2.38 1.64
C GLY A 196 5.07 3.53 1.07
N VAL A 197 5.68 4.28 0.14
CA VAL A 197 4.94 5.30 -0.61
C VAL A 197 4.32 4.75 -1.88
N GLU A 198 4.74 3.57 -2.33
CA GLU A 198 4.32 3.00 -3.61
C GLU A 198 2.80 2.79 -3.69
N PRO A 199 2.22 2.78 -4.91
CA PRO A 199 0.87 2.27 -5.10
C PRO A 199 0.82 0.79 -4.73
N ASP A 200 -0.39 0.25 -4.61
CA ASP A 200 -0.50 -1.17 -4.33
C ASP A 200 0.08 -2.03 -5.46
N PHE A 201 0.68 -3.16 -5.12
CA PHE A 201 1.29 -4.06 -6.10
C PHE A 201 0.24 -4.77 -6.96
N ALA A 202 -0.84 -5.24 -6.31
CA ALA A 202 -2.00 -5.88 -6.92
C ALA A 202 -3.15 -5.92 -5.90
N LEU A 203 -4.41 -5.83 -6.35
CA LEU A 203 -5.59 -5.84 -5.45
C LEU A 203 -5.74 -7.15 -4.67
N VAL A 204 -5.29 -8.26 -5.26
CA VAL A 204 -5.28 -9.58 -4.65
C VAL A 204 -3.88 -10.19 -4.77
N LYS A 205 -3.32 -10.62 -3.65
CA LYS A 205 -1.94 -11.12 -3.54
C LYS A 205 -1.93 -12.50 -2.90
N PHE A 206 -0.91 -13.29 -3.21
CA PHE A 206 -0.73 -14.61 -2.62
C PHE A 206 0.63 -14.69 -1.93
N LYS A 207 0.62 -15.11 -0.66
CA LYS A 207 1.84 -15.35 0.11
C LYS A 207 2.07 -16.84 0.26
N LYS A 208 3.20 -17.35 -0.23
CA LYS A 208 3.61 -18.73 0.01
C LYS A 208 4.04 -18.91 1.47
N LEU A 209 3.49 -19.92 2.14
CA LEU A 209 3.83 -20.24 3.53
C LEU A 209 5.06 -21.16 3.58
N SER A 210 5.86 -21.05 4.64
CA SER A 210 7.05 -21.89 4.85
C SER A 210 6.73 -23.38 4.98
N GLY A 211 5.51 -23.72 5.41
CA GLY A 211 4.99 -25.10 5.48
C GLY A 211 4.34 -25.61 4.19
N GLY A 212 4.42 -24.85 3.10
CA GLY A 212 3.65 -25.13 1.87
C GLY A 212 2.27 -24.48 1.87
N GLY A 213 1.66 -24.39 0.69
CA GLY A 213 0.39 -23.68 0.48
C GLY A 213 0.53 -22.17 0.31
N TYR A 214 -0.60 -21.52 0.02
CA TYR A 214 -0.70 -20.08 -0.22
C TYR A 214 -1.73 -19.45 0.71
N PHE A 215 -1.48 -18.20 1.09
CA PHE A 215 -2.41 -17.36 1.82
C PHE A 215 -2.83 -16.20 0.92
N LYS A 216 -4.13 -16.10 0.65
CA LYS A 216 -4.71 -15.02 -0.16
C LYS A 216 -4.87 -13.77 0.69
N ILE A 217 -4.25 -12.68 0.26
CA ILE A 217 -4.30 -11.36 0.88
C ILE A 217 -5.12 -10.46 -0.03
N ILE A 218 -6.18 -9.90 0.51
CA ILE A 218 -7.10 -9.00 -0.21
C ILE A 218 -6.84 -7.58 0.31
N ASN A 219 -6.69 -6.64 -0.62
CA ASN A 219 -6.59 -5.23 -0.25
C ASN A 219 -7.90 -4.76 0.42
N GLN A 220 -7.81 -4.42 1.71
CA GLN A 220 -8.97 -3.98 2.52
C GLN A 220 -9.37 -2.53 2.23
N SER A 221 -8.56 -1.79 1.48
CA SER A 221 -8.86 -0.43 1.03
C SER A 221 -9.93 -0.39 -0.06
N VAL A 222 -10.16 -1.48 -0.83
CA VAL A 222 -11.14 -1.48 -1.93
C VAL A 222 -12.58 -1.24 -1.44
N PRO A 223 -13.12 -1.97 -0.44
CA PRO A 223 -14.44 -1.68 0.10
C PRO A 223 -14.58 -0.26 0.66
N ALA A 224 -13.55 0.22 1.38
CA ALA A 224 -13.56 1.55 1.98
C ALA A 224 -13.56 2.66 0.91
N ALA A 225 -12.73 2.51 -0.13
CA ALA A 225 -12.72 3.42 -1.28
C ALA A 225 -14.07 3.48 -1.98
N LEU A 226 -14.71 2.34 -2.20
CA LEU A 226 -16.04 2.29 -2.83
C LEU A 226 -17.12 2.95 -1.97
N ARG A 227 -17.09 2.75 -0.64
CA ARG A 227 -17.98 3.48 0.28
C ARG A 227 -17.79 4.99 0.17
N ASN A 228 -16.55 5.46 0.17
CA ASN A 228 -16.23 6.89 0.11
C ASN A 228 -16.63 7.52 -1.23
N MET A 229 -16.61 6.75 -2.31
CA MET A 229 -17.12 7.15 -3.63
C MET A 229 -18.66 7.04 -3.76
N GLY A 230 -19.36 6.61 -2.70
CA GLY A 230 -20.83 6.62 -2.63
C GLY A 230 -21.54 5.38 -3.20
N TYR A 231 -20.84 4.26 -3.37
CA TYR A 231 -21.49 3.00 -3.76
C TYR A 231 -22.31 2.41 -2.62
N ALA A 232 -23.44 1.78 -2.96
CA ALA A 232 -24.24 1.05 -1.97
C ALA A 232 -23.57 -0.27 -1.57
N GLU A 233 -23.76 -0.74 -0.34
CA GLU A 233 -23.12 -1.98 0.17
C GLU A 233 -23.33 -3.20 -0.76
N ARG A 234 -24.50 -3.34 -1.38
CA ARG A 234 -24.76 -4.42 -2.35
C ARG A 234 -23.90 -4.31 -3.62
N GLU A 235 -23.64 -3.09 -4.10
CA GLU A 235 -22.76 -2.85 -5.25
C GLU A 235 -21.31 -3.15 -4.88
N ILE A 236 -20.90 -2.73 -3.67
CA ILE A 236 -19.58 -3.00 -3.11
C ILE A 236 -19.34 -4.51 -3.01
N ASP A 237 -20.27 -5.25 -2.41
CA ASP A 237 -20.18 -6.70 -2.30
C ASP A 237 -20.05 -7.37 -3.67
N SER A 238 -20.76 -6.85 -4.67
CA SER A 238 -20.69 -7.39 -6.04
C SER A 238 -19.33 -7.12 -6.70
N ILE A 239 -18.76 -5.92 -6.51
CA ILE A 239 -17.44 -5.55 -7.04
C ILE A 239 -16.33 -6.33 -6.33
N VAL A 240 -16.40 -6.43 -5.00
CA VAL A 240 -15.43 -7.16 -4.18
C VAL A 240 -15.48 -8.65 -4.52
N LYS A 241 -16.68 -9.24 -4.62
CA LYS A 241 -16.85 -10.65 -5.02
C LYS A 241 -16.36 -10.91 -6.44
N TYR A 242 -16.49 -9.95 -7.35
CA TYR A 242 -15.93 -10.07 -8.70
C TYR A 242 -14.40 -10.17 -8.68
N ALA A 243 -13.72 -9.31 -7.91
CA ALA A 243 -12.26 -9.31 -7.82
C ALA A 243 -11.72 -10.49 -6.99
N VAL A 244 -12.34 -10.79 -5.84
CA VAL A 244 -11.88 -11.77 -4.85
C VAL A 244 -12.41 -13.17 -5.11
N GLY A 245 -13.52 -13.30 -5.82
CA GLY A 245 -14.22 -14.57 -6.01
C GLY A 245 -15.18 -14.91 -4.87
N ALA A 246 -16.11 -15.80 -5.16
CA ALA A 246 -17.09 -16.31 -4.22
C ALA A 246 -16.50 -17.20 -3.12
N GLY A 247 -15.33 -17.80 -3.37
CA GLY A 247 -14.71 -18.78 -2.46
C GLY A 247 -15.53 -20.05 -2.29
N THR A 248 -16.46 -20.34 -3.20
CA THR A 248 -17.31 -21.53 -3.18
C THR A 248 -17.77 -21.92 -4.58
N PHE A 249 -17.94 -23.22 -4.80
CA PHE A 249 -18.56 -23.78 -5.99
C PHE A 249 -20.09 -23.55 -6.05
N ALA A 250 -20.71 -23.10 -4.95
CA ALA A 250 -22.14 -22.79 -4.93
C ALA A 250 -22.48 -21.62 -5.87
N GLY A 251 -23.36 -21.89 -6.84
CA GLY A 251 -23.83 -20.89 -7.80
C GLY A 251 -22.82 -20.49 -8.88
N ALA A 252 -21.69 -21.19 -8.97
CA ALA A 252 -20.72 -20.98 -10.05
C ALA A 252 -21.29 -21.43 -11.42
N PRO A 253 -20.90 -20.77 -12.51
CA PRO A 253 -21.26 -21.22 -13.86
C PRO A 253 -20.54 -22.55 -14.15
N HIS A 254 -21.24 -23.48 -14.82
CA HIS A 254 -20.75 -24.79 -15.31
C HIS A 254 -20.25 -25.79 -14.24
N ILE A 255 -19.32 -25.38 -13.38
CA ILE A 255 -18.70 -26.21 -12.34
C ILE A 255 -19.24 -25.76 -10.98
N ASN A 256 -20.33 -26.36 -10.52
CA ASN A 256 -20.99 -26.03 -9.27
C ASN A 256 -21.41 -27.28 -8.50
N HIS A 257 -21.97 -27.10 -7.30
CA HIS A 257 -22.40 -28.22 -6.45
C HIS A 257 -23.30 -29.22 -7.17
N GLN A 258 -24.26 -28.74 -7.98
CA GLN A 258 -25.17 -29.60 -8.71
C GLN A 258 -24.44 -30.39 -9.81
N THR A 259 -23.68 -29.72 -10.67
CA THR A 259 -23.00 -30.40 -11.79
C THR A 259 -21.90 -31.33 -11.30
N LEU A 260 -21.20 -30.99 -10.21
CA LEU A 260 -20.26 -31.88 -9.55
C LEU A 260 -20.95 -33.13 -8.99
N SER A 261 -22.10 -33.00 -8.34
CA SER A 261 -22.87 -34.17 -7.89
C SER A 261 -23.34 -35.05 -9.05
N GLU A 262 -23.79 -34.44 -10.16
CA GLU A 262 -24.17 -35.17 -11.38
C GLU A 262 -22.97 -35.91 -12.02
N LYS A 263 -21.76 -35.37 -11.90
CA LYS A 263 -20.50 -36.01 -12.30
C LYS A 263 -20.00 -37.06 -11.31
N GLY A 264 -20.70 -37.27 -10.20
CA GLY A 264 -20.43 -38.31 -9.22
C GLY A 264 -19.70 -37.85 -7.96
N PHE A 265 -19.51 -36.55 -7.70
CA PHE A 265 -18.90 -36.10 -6.45
C PHE A 265 -19.91 -36.14 -5.29
N PHE A 266 -19.48 -36.66 -4.15
CA PHE A 266 -20.29 -36.70 -2.93
C PHE A 266 -20.22 -35.38 -2.17
N ALA A 267 -21.23 -35.12 -1.33
CA ALA A 267 -21.33 -33.88 -0.56
C ALA A 267 -20.09 -33.58 0.30
N GLU A 268 -19.49 -34.61 0.91
CA GLU A 268 -18.26 -34.43 1.70
C GLU A 268 -17.04 -34.08 0.84
N GLU A 269 -16.96 -34.56 -0.40
CA GLU A 269 -15.89 -34.22 -1.34
C GLU A 269 -16.04 -32.78 -1.84
N ILE A 270 -17.26 -32.37 -2.17
CA ILE A 270 -17.59 -30.98 -2.55
C ILE A 270 -17.25 -30.02 -1.40
N LYS A 271 -17.56 -30.41 -0.15
CA LYS A 271 -17.22 -29.63 1.03
C LYS A 271 -15.70 -29.48 1.21
N LYS A 272 -14.91 -30.52 0.92
CA LYS A 272 -13.43 -30.43 0.92
C LYS A 272 -12.95 -29.47 -0.17
N LEU A 273 -13.55 -29.50 -1.35
CA LEU A 273 -13.23 -28.57 -2.44
C LEU A 273 -13.53 -27.11 -2.06
N ASP A 274 -14.69 -26.83 -1.46
CA ASP A 274 -15.02 -25.48 -0.95
C ASP A 274 -14.01 -25.02 0.11
N ALA A 275 -13.60 -25.89 1.03
CA ALA A 275 -12.59 -25.56 2.03
C ALA A 275 -11.22 -25.26 1.40
N ALA A 276 -10.83 -26.02 0.37
CA ALA A 276 -9.55 -25.85 -0.32
C ALA A 276 -9.51 -24.56 -1.18
N VAL A 277 -10.61 -24.24 -1.86
CA VAL A 277 -10.65 -23.16 -2.86
C VAL A 277 -10.51 -21.76 -2.24
N ALA A 278 -10.82 -21.61 -0.95
CA ALA A 278 -10.59 -20.37 -0.21
C ALA A 278 -9.14 -19.86 -0.27
N SER A 279 -8.17 -20.77 -0.47
CA SER A 279 -6.74 -20.46 -0.57
C SER A 279 -6.15 -20.70 -1.96
N ALA A 280 -6.97 -21.15 -2.91
CA ALA A 280 -6.51 -21.53 -4.24
C ALA A 280 -6.37 -20.32 -5.17
N PHE A 281 -5.38 -20.39 -6.04
CA PHE A 281 -5.22 -19.44 -7.15
C PHE A 281 -6.15 -19.80 -8.31
N GLU A 282 -6.23 -21.09 -8.62
CA GLU A 282 -7.08 -21.64 -9.68
C GLU A 282 -7.82 -22.87 -9.17
N ILE A 283 -9.05 -23.05 -9.65
CA ILE A 283 -9.90 -24.17 -9.23
C ILE A 283 -9.27 -25.51 -9.60
N GLY A 284 -8.56 -25.61 -10.72
CA GLY A 284 -7.88 -26.85 -11.13
C GLY A 284 -6.91 -27.38 -10.08
N PHE A 285 -6.27 -26.50 -9.30
CA PHE A 285 -5.34 -26.89 -8.24
C PHE A 285 -6.02 -27.57 -7.05
N VAL A 286 -7.34 -27.44 -6.87
CA VAL A 286 -8.04 -28.13 -5.78
C VAL A 286 -8.56 -29.51 -6.18
N PHE A 287 -8.69 -29.78 -7.48
CA PHE A 287 -9.13 -31.07 -8.04
C PHE A 287 -7.96 -32.04 -8.18
N ASN A 288 -7.43 -32.51 -7.05
CA ASN A 288 -6.29 -33.43 -7.00
C ASN A 288 -6.50 -34.55 -5.98
N VAL A 289 -5.66 -35.58 -6.05
CA VAL A 289 -5.71 -36.75 -5.15
C VAL A 289 -5.52 -36.41 -3.68
N TYR A 290 -4.74 -35.38 -3.34
CA TYR A 290 -4.48 -34.99 -1.96
C TYR A 290 -5.71 -34.37 -1.27
N ASN A 291 -6.56 -33.69 -2.05
CA ASN A 291 -7.82 -33.13 -1.54
C ASN A 291 -8.97 -34.14 -1.59
N LEU A 292 -9.12 -34.87 -2.69
CA LEU A 292 -10.27 -35.73 -2.96
C LEU A 292 -10.10 -37.18 -2.46
N GLY A 293 -8.86 -37.65 -2.36
CA GLY A 293 -8.52 -39.03 -2.02
C GLY A 293 -8.59 -39.98 -3.22
N GLU A 294 -7.85 -41.09 -3.14
CA GLU A 294 -7.81 -42.09 -4.21
C GLU A 294 -9.17 -42.76 -4.44
N GLU A 295 -9.93 -43.01 -3.37
CA GLU A 295 -11.26 -43.64 -3.46
C GLU A 295 -12.21 -42.83 -4.35
N CYS A 296 -12.19 -41.50 -4.24
CA CYS A 296 -12.97 -40.61 -5.10
C CYS A 296 -12.55 -40.75 -6.56
N LEU A 297 -11.24 -40.68 -6.85
CA LEU A 297 -10.73 -40.66 -8.21
C LEU A 297 -10.87 -42.00 -8.93
N GLN A 298 -10.66 -43.10 -8.22
CA GLN A 298 -10.91 -44.45 -8.72
C GLN A 298 -12.39 -44.67 -9.02
N ARG A 299 -13.28 -44.15 -8.17
CA ARG A 299 -14.74 -44.20 -8.38
C ARG A 299 -15.19 -43.38 -9.59
N LEU A 300 -14.49 -42.28 -9.90
CA LEU A 300 -14.69 -41.50 -11.13
C LEU A 300 -14.06 -42.17 -12.37
N GLY A 301 -13.40 -43.32 -12.20
CA GLY A 301 -12.86 -44.13 -13.29
C GLY A 301 -11.39 -43.88 -13.64
N PHE A 302 -10.66 -43.11 -12.82
CA PHE A 302 -9.26 -42.75 -13.09
C PHE A 302 -8.28 -43.66 -12.36
N GLN A 303 -7.12 -43.88 -12.98
CA GLN A 303 -6.05 -44.74 -12.46
C GLN A 303 -4.94 -43.92 -11.79
N PRO A 304 -4.17 -44.52 -10.85
CA PRO A 304 -3.06 -43.84 -10.17
C PRO A 304 -2.09 -43.11 -11.10
N GLU A 305 -1.77 -43.70 -12.24
CA GLU A 305 -0.85 -43.13 -13.22
C GLU A 305 -1.35 -41.81 -13.79
N GLN A 306 -2.67 -41.58 -13.80
CA GLN A 306 -3.28 -40.33 -14.25
C GLN A 306 -3.24 -39.28 -13.14
N TYR A 307 -3.75 -39.61 -11.94
CA TYR A 307 -3.90 -38.61 -10.88
C TYR A 307 -2.64 -38.31 -10.06
N TYR A 308 -1.56 -39.06 -10.29
CA TYR A 308 -0.21 -38.70 -9.85
C TYR A 308 0.60 -37.96 -10.94
N ASN A 309 0.07 -37.81 -12.15
CA ASN A 309 0.71 -37.02 -13.19
C ASN A 309 0.41 -35.52 -12.99
N PHE A 310 1.47 -34.73 -12.78
CA PHE A 310 1.36 -33.28 -12.57
C PHE A 310 0.85 -32.50 -13.79
N GLU A 311 0.91 -33.09 -15.00
CA GLU A 311 0.38 -32.49 -16.23
C GLU A 311 -1.10 -32.83 -16.48
N TRP A 312 -1.69 -33.70 -15.67
CA TRP A 312 -3.06 -34.15 -15.87
C TRP A 312 -4.07 -33.25 -15.14
N ASN A 313 -5.11 -32.83 -15.87
CA ASN A 313 -6.19 -32.00 -15.35
C ASN A 313 -7.47 -32.82 -15.16
N LEU A 314 -7.91 -32.99 -13.91
CA LEU A 314 -9.12 -33.74 -13.58
C LEU A 314 -10.39 -33.10 -14.16
N LEU A 315 -10.48 -31.76 -14.22
CA LEU A 315 -11.66 -31.06 -14.72
C LEU A 315 -11.88 -31.31 -16.22
N GLU A 316 -10.80 -31.29 -17.00
CA GLU A 316 -10.83 -31.65 -18.42
C GLU A 316 -11.18 -33.13 -18.59
N ALA A 317 -10.60 -34.01 -17.76
CA ALA A 317 -10.82 -35.45 -17.84
C ALA A 317 -12.27 -35.87 -17.54
N ILE A 318 -12.98 -35.11 -16.68
CA ILE A 318 -14.43 -35.30 -16.45
C ILE A 318 -15.30 -34.54 -17.45
N GLY A 319 -14.71 -33.89 -18.46
CA GLY A 319 -15.39 -33.37 -19.64
C GLY A 319 -15.80 -31.89 -19.55
N PHE A 320 -15.15 -31.07 -18.72
CA PHE A 320 -15.28 -29.62 -18.81
C PHE A 320 -14.28 -29.05 -19.82
N SER A 321 -14.71 -28.06 -20.59
CA SER A 321 -13.86 -27.33 -21.53
C SER A 321 -13.05 -26.24 -20.81
N ASP A 322 -11.95 -25.79 -21.44
CA ASP A 322 -11.12 -24.69 -20.93
C ASP A 322 -11.92 -23.41 -20.65
N GLY A 323 -12.93 -23.12 -21.49
CA GLY A 323 -13.82 -21.97 -21.32
C GLY A 323 -14.72 -22.10 -20.10
N GLU A 324 -15.33 -23.27 -19.88
CA GLU A 324 -16.16 -23.53 -18.70
C GLU A 324 -15.33 -23.48 -17.40
N ILE A 325 -14.10 -24.00 -17.45
CA ILE A 325 -13.15 -23.95 -16.33
C ILE A 325 -12.78 -22.49 -16.04
N ALA A 326 -12.50 -21.68 -17.07
CA ALA A 326 -12.16 -20.27 -16.90
C ALA A 326 -13.33 -19.47 -16.29
N GLU A 327 -14.55 -19.63 -16.79
CA GLU A 327 -15.73 -18.94 -16.25
C GLU A 327 -16.03 -19.33 -14.80
N ALA A 328 -15.91 -20.63 -14.47
CA ALA A 328 -16.04 -21.10 -13.10
C ALA A 328 -14.92 -20.52 -12.21
N ASN A 329 -13.69 -20.49 -12.72
CA ASN A 329 -12.54 -19.96 -12.00
C ASN A 329 -12.72 -18.49 -11.65
N ASP A 330 -13.15 -17.67 -12.60
CA ASP A 330 -13.38 -16.24 -12.41
C ASP A 330 -14.48 -15.98 -11.36
N TYR A 331 -15.52 -16.81 -11.31
CA TYR A 331 -16.54 -16.72 -10.26
C TYR A 331 -16.01 -17.15 -8.89
N ILE A 332 -15.28 -18.27 -8.81
CA ILE A 332 -14.91 -18.91 -7.55
C ILE A 332 -13.66 -18.27 -6.94
N CYS A 333 -12.60 -18.15 -7.72
CA CYS A 333 -11.31 -17.59 -7.32
C CYS A 333 -11.23 -16.07 -7.54
N GLY A 334 -12.13 -15.50 -8.33
CA GLY A 334 -12.14 -14.07 -8.64
C GLY A 334 -11.27 -13.74 -9.84
N THR A 335 -11.58 -12.61 -10.48
CA THR A 335 -10.80 -12.11 -11.63
C THR A 335 -9.48 -11.45 -11.22
N MET A 336 -9.29 -11.22 -9.91
CA MET A 336 -8.18 -10.49 -9.27
C MET A 336 -8.09 -9.00 -9.65
N THR A 337 -9.01 -8.50 -10.48
CA THR A 337 -9.13 -7.10 -10.89
C THR A 337 -10.56 -6.61 -10.68
N VAL A 338 -10.73 -5.30 -10.66
CA VAL A 338 -12.06 -4.66 -10.68
C VAL A 338 -12.46 -4.22 -12.09
N GLU A 339 -11.58 -4.37 -13.08
CA GLU A 339 -11.89 -4.09 -14.48
C GLU A 339 -12.99 -5.03 -14.98
N GLY A 340 -14.11 -4.46 -15.45
CA GLY A 340 -15.28 -5.23 -15.85
C GLY A 340 -16.20 -5.65 -14.71
N ALA A 341 -15.89 -5.27 -13.46
CA ALA A 341 -16.76 -5.54 -12.32
C ALA A 341 -18.16 -4.92 -12.51
N PRO A 342 -19.23 -5.62 -12.10
CA PRO A 342 -20.57 -5.08 -12.17
C PRO A 342 -20.69 -3.81 -11.32
N TYR A 343 -21.52 -2.86 -11.74
CA TYR A 343 -21.78 -1.57 -11.07
C TYR A 343 -20.62 -0.57 -11.04
N LEU A 344 -19.36 -1.01 -11.13
CA LEU A 344 -18.22 -0.11 -11.08
C LEU A 344 -18.21 0.83 -12.28
N LYS A 345 -18.23 2.14 -12.01
CA LYS A 345 -18.13 3.17 -13.04
C LYS A 345 -16.72 3.20 -13.63
N LYS A 346 -16.62 3.30 -14.96
CA LYS A 346 -15.34 3.36 -15.67
C LYS A 346 -14.45 4.50 -15.21
N GLU A 347 -15.04 5.64 -14.84
CA GLU A 347 -14.32 6.82 -14.34
C GLU A 347 -13.64 6.60 -12.98
N HIS A 348 -14.04 5.59 -12.21
CA HIS A 348 -13.43 5.24 -10.92
C HIS A 348 -12.36 4.15 -11.02
N LEU A 349 -12.21 3.49 -12.18
CA LEU A 349 -11.16 2.49 -12.39
C LEU A 349 -9.74 3.00 -12.04
N PRO A 350 -9.35 4.24 -12.39
CA PRO A 350 -8.00 4.73 -12.08
C PRO A 350 -7.66 4.78 -10.57
N VAL A 351 -8.66 4.76 -9.68
CA VAL A 351 -8.45 4.69 -8.22
C VAL A 351 -7.84 3.36 -7.80
N PHE A 352 -8.13 2.30 -8.56
CA PHE A 352 -7.71 0.93 -8.25
C PHE A 352 -6.54 0.45 -9.10
N ASP A 353 -5.95 1.34 -9.91
CA ASP A 353 -4.75 1.00 -10.68
C ASP A 353 -3.60 0.68 -9.71
N CYS A 354 -2.94 -0.44 -9.97
CA CYS A 354 -1.81 -0.94 -9.19
C CYS A 354 -0.49 -0.74 -9.96
N ALA A 355 0.64 -1.01 -9.29
CA ALA A 355 1.96 -1.01 -9.92
C ALA A 355 2.10 -2.07 -11.04
N ASN A 356 1.21 -3.05 -11.09
CA ASN A 356 1.15 -4.07 -12.14
C ASN A 356 -0.30 -4.31 -12.54
N LYS A 357 -0.46 -4.94 -13.72
CA LYS A 357 -1.75 -5.46 -14.18
C LYS A 357 -2.27 -6.48 -13.18
N CYS A 358 -3.54 -6.34 -12.81
CA CYS A 358 -4.20 -7.22 -11.86
C CYS A 358 -4.92 -8.36 -12.58
N GLY A 359 -4.64 -9.60 -12.19
CA GLY A 359 -5.29 -10.78 -12.77
C GLY A 359 -4.95 -11.03 -14.24
N LYS A 360 -5.68 -11.96 -14.85
CA LYS A 360 -5.47 -12.37 -16.25
C LYS A 360 -6.03 -11.37 -17.26
N ILE A 361 -7.14 -10.71 -16.89
CA ILE A 361 -7.90 -9.83 -17.78
C ILE A 361 -7.60 -8.34 -17.55
N GLY A 362 -6.85 -7.98 -16.51
CA GLY A 362 -6.55 -6.59 -16.21
C GLY A 362 -5.61 -5.97 -17.24
N GLU A 363 -5.94 -4.77 -17.69
CA GLU A 363 -5.17 -4.03 -18.68
C GLU A 363 -4.46 -2.83 -18.08
N ARG A 364 -4.98 -2.28 -16.98
CA ARG A 364 -4.53 -1.02 -16.37
C ARG A 364 -3.42 -1.23 -15.34
N TYR A 365 -2.52 -0.25 -15.28
CA TYR A 365 -1.44 -0.14 -14.29
C TYR A 365 -0.85 1.28 -14.30
N ILE A 366 -0.08 1.62 -13.26
CA ILE A 366 0.62 2.91 -13.10
C ILE A 366 2.05 2.82 -13.63
#